data_AF-A0A538TV74-F1
#
_entry.id   AF-A0A538TV74-F1
#
_cell.length_a   1.000
_cell.length_b   1.000
_cell.length_c   1.000
_cell.angle_alpha   90.00
_cell.angle_beta   90.00
_cell.angle_gamma   90.00
#
_symmetry.space_group_name_H-M   'P 1'
#
loop_
_entity.id
_entity.type
_entity.pdbx_description
1 polymer ?
#
loop_
_entity_poly.entity_id
_entity_poly.type
_entity_poly.pdbx_seq_one_letter_code
_entity_poly.pdbx_strand_id
1 'polypeptide(L)'
;MNRPPRTATLHPTVFVAPGVVMLGDVTVGARSSLWFNTVVRGDSDAVVIGEDSNVQDNSVVHEDEGFPTRIGSRVTVGHRAIIHGCVIEDDCLIGMGSVVLTGARIGAGSLIGAASLVRERETIPPGSLVVGSPARVVGALSERHRAAIRNGSAHYAELARSYMRSGLARGADPSGTVARDASSMTRREWEDLLVRLEEGPAWTEARRRDGSFDGVCSNLESLDRRRIMVLEAVVATSELVVMRSPDRAEAAGDGAPRESFFHWRDARLELVRRLASCGAAEWSRPVGHPTRGARSLADWLREWVDEDLETRRALGRSEGPRP
;
A
#
# COMPACT_ATOMS: atom_id res chain seq x y z
N MET A 1 -28.41 -10.80 17.05
CA MET A 1 -28.82 -11.41 15.77
C MET A 1 -27.60 -11.46 14.87
N ASN A 2 -27.24 -12.62 14.31
CA ASN A 2 -26.12 -12.74 13.37
C ASN A 2 -26.52 -12.12 12.03
N ARG A 3 -26.07 -10.89 11.77
CA ARG A 3 -26.19 -10.22 10.46
C ARG A 3 -25.12 -10.84 9.53
N PRO A 4 -25.40 -11.09 8.24
CA PRO A 4 -24.43 -11.68 7.32
C PRO A 4 -23.14 -10.84 7.27
N PRO A 5 -21.99 -11.43 6.89
CA PRO A 5 -20.73 -10.70 6.77
C PRO A 5 -20.95 -9.52 5.81
N ARG A 6 -20.83 -8.29 6.33
CA ARG A 6 -20.99 -7.07 5.55
C ARG A 6 -19.64 -6.69 5.00
N THR A 7 -19.61 -6.43 3.70
CA THR A 7 -18.40 -6.06 2.96
C THR A 7 -18.37 -4.55 2.82
N ALA A 8 -17.18 -3.95 2.99
CA ALA A 8 -17.00 -2.53 2.73
C ALA A 8 -17.29 -2.18 1.26
N THR A 9 -18.05 -1.11 1.04
CA THR A 9 -18.41 -0.59 -0.29
C THR A 9 -17.71 0.75 -0.51
N LEU A 10 -16.78 0.78 -1.45
CA LEU A 10 -15.94 1.95 -1.70
C LEU A 10 -16.11 2.43 -3.14
N HIS A 11 -16.31 3.73 -3.33
CA HIS A 11 -16.28 4.29 -4.67
C HIS A 11 -14.87 4.13 -5.29
N PRO A 12 -14.73 3.82 -6.60
CA PRO A 12 -13.42 3.54 -7.22
C PRO A 12 -12.37 4.66 -7.12
N THR A 13 -12.82 5.89 -6.87
CA THR A 13 -11.95 7.07 -6.73
C THR A 13 -11.48 7.30 -5.29
N VAL A 14 -11.89 6.47 -4.33
CA VAL A 14 -11.49 6.62 -2.93
C VAL A 14 -10.01 6.33 -2.80
N PHE A 15 -9.27 7.24 -2.17
CA PHE A 15 -7.89 6.99 -1.77
C PHE A 15 -7.85 6.25 -0.44
N VAL A 16 -7.10 5.15 -0.41
CA VAL A 16 -6.84 4.36 0.80
C VAL A 16 -5.34 4.28 1.02
N ALA A 17 -4.84 5.01 2.02
CA ALA A 17 -3.42 4.99 2.36
C ALA A 17 -2.97 3.62 2.91
N PRO A 18 -1.68 3.28 2.80
CA PRO A 18 -1.08 2.16 3.53
C PRO A 18 -1.39 2.21 5.03
N GLY A 19 -1.70 1.04 5.60
CA GLY A 19 -2.01 0.89 7.03
C GLY A 19 -3.45 1.21 7.43
N VAL A 20 -4.31 1.66 6.49
CA VAL A 20 -5.74 1.79 6.77
C VAL A 20 -6.34 0.42 7.06
N VAL A 21 -7.03 0.31 8.19
CA VAL A 21 -7.82 -0.87 8.56
C VAL A 21 -9.28 -0.52 8.40
N MET A 22 -10.01 -1.32 7.62
CA MET A 22 -11.44 -1.15 7.42
C MET A 22 -12.16 -2.49 7.54
N LEU A 23 -13.25 -2.53 8.31
CA LEU A 23 -14.03 -3.76 8.47
C LEU A 23 -15.51 -3.48 8.76
N GLY A 24 -16.36 -4.43 8.35
CA GLY A 24 -17.80 -4.39 8.59
C GLY A 24 -18.59 -3.57 7.57
N ASP A 25 -19.72 -3.01 7.99
CA ASP A 25 -20.60 -2.18 7.15
C ASP A 25 -20.03 -0.77 6.98
N VAL A 26 -19.13 -0.64 6.03
CA VAL A 26 -18.50 0.65 5.72
C VAL A 26 -18.85 1.07 4.31
N THR A 27 -19.38 2.27 4.14
CA THR A 27 -19.60 2.89 2.83
C THR A 27 -18.80 4.18 2.71
N VAL A 28 -18.01 4.34 1.65
CA VAL A 28 -17.23 5.57 1.39
C VAL A 28 -17.52 6.13 0.01
N GLY A 29 -17.96 7.38 -0.02
CA GLY A 29 -18.33 8.13 -1.22
C GLY A 29 -17.17 8.54 -2.11
N ALA A 30 -17.49 9.08 -3.28
CA ALA A 30 -16.52 9.48 -4.30
C ALA A 30 -15.51 10.52 -3.79
N ARG A 31 -14.29 10.48 -4.33
CA ARG A 31 -13.16 11.39 -4.07
C ARG A 31 -12.75 11.54 -2.60
N SER A 32 -13.30 10.72 -1.71
CA SER A 32 -12.92 10.69 -0.30
C SER A 32 -11.56 10.02 -0.09
N SER A 33 -10.94 10.30 1.05
CA SER A 33 -9.60 9.81 1.37
C SER A 33 -9.48 9.33 2.81
N LEU A 34 -8.92 8.15 2.98
CA LEU A 34 -8.55 7.58 4.27
C LEU A 34 -7.02 7.56 4.36
N TRP A 35 -6.49 8.20 5.38
CA TRP A 35 -5.05 8.47 5.51
C TRP A 35 -4.36 7.45 6.43
N PHE A 36 -3.06 7.58 6.56
CA PHE A 36 -2.21 6.52 7.09
C PHE A 36 -2.66 6.06 8.48
N ASN A 37 -2.75 4.74 8.67
CA ASN A 37 -3.14 4.09 9.93
C ASN A 37 -4.52 4.50 10.48
N THR A 38 -5.42 5.02 9.64
CA THR A 38 -6.82 5.23 10.03
C THR A 38 -7.52 3.89 10.21
N VAL A 39 -8.33 3.77 11.26
CA VAL A 39 -9.17 2.58 11.51
C VAL A 39 -10.64 2.96 11.32
N VAL A 40 -11.35 2.23 10.47
CA VAL A 40 -12.79 2.39 10.23
C VAL A 40 -13.51 1.08 10.50
N ARG A 41 -14.30 1.02 11.56
CA ARG A 41 -14.92 -0.22 12.03
C ARG A 41 -16.43 -0.05 12.16
N GLY A 42 -17.18 -0.81 11.35
CA GLY A 42 -18.65 -0.89 11.38
C GLY A 42 -19.11 -2.33 11.62
N ASP A 43 -18.63 -2.96 12.69
CA ASP A 43 -18.88 -4.36 13.00
C ASP A 43 -20.20 -4.60 13.76
N SER A 44 -20.74 -3.60 14.44
CA SER A 44 -22.03 -3.63 15.16
C SER A 44 -23.15 -2.92 14.36
N ASP A 45 -22.85 -1.77 13.76
CA ASP A 45 -23.73 -0.92 12.94
C ASP A 45 -22.99 -0.29 11.74
N ALA A 46 -23.68 0.55 10.96
CA ALA A 46 -23.14 1.15 9.75
C ALA A 46 -22.21 2.35 10.00
N VAL A 47 -21.11 2.41 9.25
CA VAL A 47 -20.28 3.60 9.08
C VAL A 47 -20.41 4.12 7.65
N VAL A 48 -20.83 5.36 7.50
CA VAL A 48 -20.98 6.02 6.19
C VAL A 48 -20.13 7.28 6.14
N ILE A 49 -19.34 7.41 5.09
CA ILE A 49 -18.49 8.58 4.81
C ILE A 49 -18.90 9.16 3.46
N GLY A 50 -19.36 10.40 3.45
CA GLY A 50 -19.81 11.13 2.25
C GLY A 50 -18.68 11.42 1.28
N GLU A 51 -19.02 12.03 0.13
CA GLU A 51 -18.07 12.37 -0.92
C GLU A 51 -17.16 13.55 -0.55
N ASP A 52 -15.98 13.61 -1.15
CA ASP A 52 -14.95 14.64 -0.92
C ASP A 52 -14.55 14.81 0.56
N SER A 53 -14.81 13.81 1.39
CA SER A 53 -14.48 13.81 2.81
C SER A 53 -13.12 13.15 3.05
N ASN A 54 -12.38 13.62 4.05
CA ASN A 54 -11.08 13.06 4.40
C ASN A 54 -11.03 12.69 5.88
N VAL A 55 -10.52 11.49 6.17
CA VAL A 55 -10.24 11.03 7.53
C VAL A 55 -8.74 10.86 7.67
N GLN A 56 -8.13 11.82 8.36
CA GLN A 56 -6.69 11.97 8.41
C GLN A 56 -6.01 10.95 9.33
N ASP A 57 -4.69 10.98 9.33
CA ASP A 57 -3.79 9.97 9.87
C ASP A 57 -4.11 9.57 11.32
N ASN A 58 -4.01 8.28 11.60
CA ASN A 58 -4.20 7.67 12.92
C ASN A 58 -5.56 7.99 13.57
N SER A 59 -6.56 8.37 12.79
CA SER A 59 -7.91 8.60 13.31
C SER A 59 -8.68 7.28 13.43
N VAL A 60 -9.62 7.23 14.36
CA VAL A 60 -10.50 6.07 14.57
C VAL A 60 -11.93 6.50 14.30
N VAL A 61 -12.61 5.73 13.45
CA VAL A 61 -14.04 5.85 13.17
C VAL A 61 -14.69 4.54 13.58
N HIS A 62 -15.56 4.61 14.58
CA HIS A 62 -16.29 3.47 15.10
C HIS A 62 -17.76 3.86 15.31
N GLU A 63 -18.62 2.90 15.54
CA GLU A 63 -20.04 3.09 15.81
C GLU A 63 -20.41 2.44 17.14
N ASP A 64 -21.67 2.55 17.53
CA ASP A 64 -22.22 1.82 18.66
C ASP A 64 -23.57 1.21 18.25
N GLU A 65 -24.04 0.18 18.93
CA GLU A 65 -25.28 -0.51 18.58
C GLU A 65 -26.47 0.47 18.62
N GLY A 66 -27.13 0.68 17.46
CA GLY A 66 -28.23 1.64 17.31
C GLY A 66 -27.78 3.10 17.10
N PHE A 67 -26.47 3.35 17.05
CA PHE A 67 -25.84 4.64 16.77
C PHE A 67 -24.84 4.49 15.62
N PRO A 68 -25.31 4.40 14.37
CA PRO A 68 -24.43 4.37 13.21
C PRO A 68 -23.62 5.67 13.12
N THR A 69 -22.38 5.58 12.63
CA THR A 69 -21.57 6.76 12.37
C THR A 69 -21.81 7.26 10.95
N ARG A 70 -22.20 8.53 10.82
CA ARG A 70 -22.41 9.20 9.53
C ARG A 70 -21.57 10.45 9.46
N ILE A 71 -20.59 10.43 8.57
CA ILE A 71 -19.79 11.59 8.18
C ILE A 71 -20.34 12.08 6.83
N GLY A 72 -20.78 13.33 6.78
CA GLY A 72 -21.33 13.97 5.58
C GLY A 72 -20.31 14.19 4.48
N SER A 73 -20.70 14.98 3.50
CA SER A 73 -19.85 15.34 2.36
C SER A 73 -18.97 16.55 2.66
N ARG A 74 -17.78 16.60 2.05
CA ARG A 74 -16.79 17.69 2.22
C ARG A 74 -16.39 17.91 3.69
N VAL A 75 -16.39 16.85 4.48
CA VAL A 75 -15.98 16.87 5.88
C VAL A 75 -14.49 16.58 5.99
N THR A 76 -13.79 17.38 6.79
CA THR A 76 -12.39 17.14 7.16
C THR A 76 -12.33 16.63 8.59
N VAL A 77 -11.92 15.38 8.79
CA VAL A 77 -11.64 14.79 10.09
C VAL A 77 -10.14 14.81 10.33
N GLY A 78 -9.69 15.69 11.23
CA GLY A 78 -8.29 15.96 11.51
C GLY A 78 -7.54 14.79 12.14
N HIS A 79 -6.22 14.79 12.02
CA HIS A 79 -5.34 13.71 12.51
C HIS A 79 -5.65 13.30 13.96
N ARG A 80 -5.59 11.99 14.24
CA ARG A 80 -5.84 11.41 15.58
C ARG A 80 -7.22 11.72 16.18
N ALA A 81 -8.23 12.03 15.36
CA ALA A 81 -9.58 12.20 15.86
C ALA A 81 -10.22 10.84 16.20
N ILE A 82 -11.11 10.84 17.19
CA ILE A 82 -11.94 9.68 17.54
C ILE A 82 -13.39 10.05 17.24
N ILE A 83 -13.98 9.38 16.26
CA ILE A 83 -15.38 9.57 15.84
C ILE A 83 -16.14 8.30 16.25
N HIS A 84 -17.12 8.44 17.15
CA HIS A 84 -17.82 7.30 17.72
C HIS A 84 -19.33 7.50 17.68
N GLY A 85 -20.02 6.62 16.96
CA GLY A 85 -21.49 6.50 16.89
C GLY A 85 -22.25 7.82 16.72
N CYS A 86 -21.82 8.70 15.82
CA CYS A 86 -22.32 10.08 15.74
C CYS A 86 -22.70 10.52 14.32
N VAL A 87 -23.38 11.67 14.22
CA VAL A 87 -23.69 12.31 12.94
C VAL A 87 -22.88 13.59 12.82
N ILE A 88 -22.06 13.68 11.78
CA ILE A 88 -21.38 14.90 11.35
C ILE A 88 -21.96 15.27 9.99
N GLU A 89 -22.64 16.41 9.91
CA GLU A 89 -23.25 16.88 8.68
C GLU A 89 -22.20 17.48 7.72
N ASP A 90 -22.65 17.86 6.53
CA ASP A 90 -21.82 18.36 5.45
C ASP A 90 -20.96 19.58 5.85
N ASP A 91 -19.84 19.76 5.14
CA ASP A 91 -19.00 20.93 5.23
C ASP A 91 -18.49 21.21 6.67
N CYS A 92 -18.20 20.16 7.44
CA CYS A 92 -17.63 20.29 8.78
C CYS A 92 -16.11 20.14 8.79
N LEU A 93 -15.46 20.77 9.76
CA LEU A 93 -14.06 20.51 10.10
C LEU A 93 -13.97 20.04 11.55
N ILE A 94 -13.53 18.80 11.74
CA ILE A 94 -13.21 18.24 13.05
C ILE A 94 -11.71 18.40 13.26
N GLY A 95 -11.34 19.22 14.23
CA GLY A 95 -9.94 19.51 14.54
C GLY A 95 -9.16 18.26 14.95
N MET A 96 -7.84 18.31 14.76
CA MET A 96 -6.95 17.21 15.14
C MET A 96 -7.10 16.85 16.63
N GLY A 97 -7.03 15.56 16.93
CA GLY A 97 -7.12 15.04 18.29
C GLY A 97 -8.48 15.20 18.97
N SER A 98 -9.51 15.65 18.26
CA SER A 98 -10.85 15.79 18.81
C SER A 98 -11.56 14.45 18.96
N VAL A 99 -12.43 14.37 19.97
CA VAL A 99 -13.24 13.20 20.28
C VAL A 99 -14.70 13.59 20.17
N VAL A 100 -15.47 12.85 19.37
CA VAL A 100 -16.91 13.02 19.19
C VAL A 100 -17.60 11.74 19.64
N LEU A 101 -18.33 11.82 20.75
CA LEU A 101 -18.93 10.67 21.41
C LEU A 101 -20.32 10.28 20.85
N THR A 102 -20.75 9.08 21.21
CA THR A 102 -21.97 8.42 20.74
C THR A 102 -23.22 9.30 20.84
N GLY A 103 -24.01 9.30 19.78
CA GLY A 103 -25.26 10.05 19.65
C GLY A 103 -25.08 11.55 19.40
N ALA A 104 -23.86 12.09 19.40
CA ALA A 104 -23.66 13.50 19.08
C ALA A 104 -24.09 13.84 17.64
N ARG A 105 -24.52 15.08 17.42
CA ARG A 105 -24.85 15.64 16.11
C ARG A 105 -24.09 16.95 15.90
N ILE A 106 -23.25 16.99 14.87
CA ILE A 106 -22.56 18.20 14.44
C ILE A 106 -23.29 18.76 13.23
N GLY A 107 -23.92 19.93 13.41
CA GLY A 107 -24.66 20.61 12.35
C GLY A 107 -23.76 21.12 11.23
N ALA A 108 -24.30 21.17 10.01
CA ALA A 108 -23.55 21.47 8.80
C ALA A 108 -22.74 22.78 8.89
N GLY A 109 -21.58 22.82 8.25
CA GLY A 109 -20.75 24.03 8.23
C GLY A 109 -20.10 24.36 9.57
N SER A 110 -19.99 23.43 10.52
CA SER A 110 -19.41 23.69 11.85
C SER A 110 -17.92 23.37 11.92
N LEU A 111 -17.22 24.04 12.83
CA LEU A 111 -15.81 23.80 13.14
C LEU A 111 -15.67 23.37 14.60
N ILE A 112 -15.18 22.15 14.80
CA ILE A 112 -14.75 21.66 16.10
C ILE A 112 -13.25 21.90 16.22
N GLY A 113 -12.82 22.71 17.19
CA GLY A 113 -11.41 23.03 17.39
C GLY A 113 -10.60 21.80 17.80
N ALA A 114 -9.28 21.89 17.66
CA ALA A 114 -8.38 20.81 18.03
C ALA A 114 -8.54 20.37 19.50
N ALA A 115 -8.34 19.08 19.76
CA ALA A 115 -8.43 18.45 21.07
C ALA A 115 -9.75 18.72 21.82
N SER A 116 -10.85 18.93 21.10
CA SER A 116 -12.15 19.14 21.73
C SER A 116 -12.86 17.83 22.01
N LEU A 117 -13.64 17.77 23.09
CA LEU A 117 -14.45 16.61 23.48
C LEU A 117 -15.94 16.95 23.37
N VAL A 118 -16.58 16.53 22.27
CA VAL A 118 -18.04 16.64 22.11
C VAL A 118 -18.69 15.48 22.83
N ARG A 119 -19.60 15.79 23.76
CA ARG A 119 -20.19 14.79 24.66
C ARG A 119 -21.25 13.96 23.95
N GLU A 120 -21.60 12.84 24.59
CA GLU A 120 -22.69 12.00 24.12
C GLU A 120 -23.98 12.79 23.93
N ARG A 121 -24.67 12.51 22.83
CA ARG A 121 -25.99 13.10 22.50
C ARG A 121 -26.00 14.63 22.42
N GLU A 122 -24.84 15.27 22.39
CA GLU A 122 -24.73 16.71 22.25
C GLU A 122 -25.09 17.12 20.81
N THR A 123 -25.98 18.12 20.68
CA THR A 123 -26.34 18.69 19.38
C THR A 123 -25.68 20.04 19.22
N ILE A 124 -24.75 20.13 18.27
CA ILE A 124 -24.08 21.37 17.88
C ILE A 124 -24.88 22.01 16.72
N PRO A 125 -25.35 23.26 16.87
CA PRO A 125 -26.05 23.95 15.79
C PRO A 125 -25.18 24.16 14.54
N PRO A 126 -25.76 24.22 13.33
CA PRO A 126 -25.02 24.52 12.11
C PRO A 126 -24.21 25.83 12.19
N GLY A 127 -23.06 25.88 11.52
CA GLY A 127 -22.23 27.09 11.47
C GLY A 127 -21.57 27.48 12.80
N SER A 128 -21.43 26.54 13.74
CA SER A 128 -20.86 26.80 15.07
C SER A 128 -19.34 26.68 15.09
N LEU A 129 -18.69 27.58 15.83
CA LEU A 129 -17.33 27.40 16.31
C LEU A 129 -17.40 26.75 17.70
N VAL A 130 -16.79 25.58 17.85
CA VAL A 130 -16.84 24.78 19.08
C VAL A 130 -15.42 24.49 19.54
N VAL A 131 -15.13 24.66 20.83
CA VAL A 131 -13.80 24.37 21.39
C VAL A 131 -13.88 23.79 22.80
N GLY A 132 -12.83 23.08 23.22
CA GLY A 132 -12.58 22.71 24.61
C GLY A 132 -12.95 21.27 24.96
N SER A 133 -12.61 20.87 26.17
CA SER A 133 -12.94 19.56 26.75
C SER A 133 -13.46 19.76 28.18
N PRO A 134 -14.79 19.69 28.42
CA PRO A 134 -15.84 19.40 27.43
C PRO A 134 -16.07 20.56 26.45
N ALA A 135 -16.46 20.23 25.23
CA ALA A 135 -16.63 21.17 24.14
C ALA A 135 -17.80 22.14 24.39
N ARG A 136 -17.65 23.40 23.96
CA ARG A 136 -18.69 24.44 24.03
C ARG A 136 -18.74 25.25 22.75
N VAL A 137 -19.94 25.64 22.33
CA VAL A 137 -20.14 26.62 21.27
C VAL A 137 -19.65 27.98 21.79
N VAL A 138 -18.64 28.55 21.14
CA VAL A 138 -18.07 29.86 21.51
C VAL A 138 -18.50 30.98 20.55
N GLY A 139 -19.22 30.65 19.49
CA GLY A 139 -19.80 31.61 18.57
C GLY A 139 -20.08 31.03 17.18
N ALA A 140 -20.41 31.90 16.24
CA ALA A 140 -20.58 31.55 14.83
C ALA A 140 -19.24 31.52 14.06
N LEU A 141 -19.22 30.80 12.94
CA LEU A 141 -18.07 30.81 12.04
C LEU A 141 -17.89 32.17 11.34
N SER A 142 -16.66 32.69 11.40
CA SER A 142 -16.19 33.78 10.54
C SER A 142 -16.00 33.31 9.10
N GLU A 143 -15.86 34.25 8.15
CA GLU A 143 -15.56 33.89 6.75
C GLU A 143 -14.22 33.16 6.62
N ARG A 144 -13.24 33.48 7.46
CA ARG A 144 -11.96 32.76 7.52
C ARG A 144 -12.17 31.29 7.88
N HIS A 145 -13.05 30.98 8.83
CA HIS A 145 -13.35 29.59 9.20
C HIS A 145 -14.07 28.85 8.07
N ARG A 146 -15.04 29.51 7.41
CA ARG A 146 -15.76 28.94 6.26
C ARG A 146 -14.82 28.65 5.09
N ALA A 147 -13.89 29.56 4.81
CA ALA A 147 -12.85 29.36 3.80
C ALA A 147 -11.92 28.20 4.16
N ALA A 148 -11.52 28.06 5.44
CA ALA A 148 -10.68 26.96 5.89
C ALA A 148 -11.36 25.59 5.69
N ILE A 149 -12.66 25.48 5.97
CA ILE A 149 -13.46 24.27 5.71
C ILE A 149 -13.43 23.92 4.21
N ARG A 150 -13.79 24.86 3.34
CA ARG A 150 -13.84 24.64 1.88
C ARG A 150 -12.47 24.27 1.31
N ASN A 151 -11.42 24.97 1.74
CA ASN A 151 -10.06 24.72 1.27
C ASN A 151 -9.51 23.40 1.79
N GLY A 152 -9.86 23.00 3.02
CA GLY A 152 -9.42 21.74 3.63
C GLY A 152 -9.87 20.53 2.81
N SER A 153 -11.17 20.43 2.48
CA SER A 153 -11.69 19.31 1.68
C SER A 153 -11.11 19.29 0.27
N ALA A 154 -11.08 20.44 -0.42
CA ALA A 154 -10.54 20.54 -1.77
C ALA A 154 -9.03 20.21 -1.84
N HIS A 155 -8.25 20.68 -0.86
CA HIS A 155 -6.83 20.40 -0.77
C HIS A 155 -6.56 18.89 -0.60
N TYR A 156 -7.26 18.25 0.31
CA TYR A 156 -7.10 16.82 0.58
C TYR A 156 -7.56 15.93 -0.59
N ALA A 157 -8.60 16.34 -1.31
CA ALA A 157 -9.00 15.67 -2.55
C ALA A 157 -7.89 15.72 -3.62
N GLU A 158 -7.21 16.86 -3.79
CA GLU A 158 -6.09 16.95 -4.73
C GLU A 158 -4.83 16.24 -4.23
N LEU A 159 -4.53 16.31 -2.93
CA LEU A 159 -3.39 15.61 -2.35
C LEU A 159 -3.54 14.09 -2.50
N ALA A 160 -4.75 13.56 -2.25
CA ALA A 160 -5.08 12.17 -2.49
C ALA A 160 -4.86 11.77 -3.96
N ARG A 161 -5.31 12.59 -4.92
CA ARG A 161 -5.03 12.36 -6.35
C ARG A 161 -3.54 12.37 -6.66
N SER A 162 -2.78 13.28 -6.06
CA SER A 162 -1.33 13.34 -6.22
C SER A 162 -0.65 12.05 -5.75
N TYR A 163 -1.07 11.50 -4.61
CA TYR A 163 -0.51 10.25 -4.07
C TYR A 163 -0.91 9.02 -4.89
N MET A 164 -2.13 9.01 -5.45
CA MET A 164 -2.54 7.96 -6.40
C MET A 164 -1.71 8.04 -7.69
N ARG A 165 -1.45 9.25 -8.21
CA ARG A 165 -0.60 9.45 -9.40
C ARG A 165 0.85 9.03 -9.18
N SER A 166 1.38 9.21 -7.96
CA SER A 166 2.74 8.79 -7.62
C SER A 166 2.87 7.30 -7.25
N GLY A 167 1.75 6.57 -7.19
CA GLY A 167 1.73 5.15 -6.87
C GLY A 167 1.93 4.83 -5.38
N LEU A 168 1.79 5.82 -4.49
CA LEU A 168 1.86 5.64 -3.03
C LEU A 168 0.61 4.98 -2.44
N ALA A 169 -0.47 4.91 -3.21
CA ALA A 169 -1.69 4.16 -2.88
C ALA A 169 -2.44 3.77 -4.16
N ARG A 170 -3.38 2.82 -4.04
CA ARG A 170 -4.34 2.48 -5.10
C ARG A 170 -5.75 2.93 -4.71
N GLY A 171 -6.57 3.19 -5.71
CA GLY A 171 -8.02 3.32 -5.51
C GLY A 171 -8.58 2.03 -4.92
N ALA A 172 -9.63 2.15 -4.12
CA ALA A 172 -10.27 1.00 -3.48
C ALA A 172 -10.69 -0.08 -4.51
N ASP A 173 -10.34 -1.34 -4.26
CA ASP A 173 -10.86 -2.47 -5.04
C ASP A 173 -12.37 -2.60 -4.78
N PRO A 174 -13.23 -2.52 -5.82
CA PRO A 174 -14.68 -2.64 -5.68
C PRO A 174 -15.16 -3.99 -5.13
N SER A 175 -14.28 -4.99 -4.97
CA SER A 175 -14.58 -6.26 -4.29
C SER A 175 -14.72 -6.14 -2.78
N GLY A 176 -14.36 -4.99 -2.18
CA GLY A 176 -14.45 -4.78 -0.74
C GLY A 176 -13.52 -5.69 0.08
N THR A 177 -12.56 -6.33 -0.59
CA THR A 177 -11.47 -7.05 0.07
C THR A 177 -10.38 -6.02 0.35
N VAL A 178 -10.41 -5.42 1.54
CA VAL A 178 -9.22 -4.78 2.10
C VAL A 178 -8.13 -5.85 2.07
N ALA A 179 -6.99 -5.52 1.48
CA ALA A 179 -5.84 -6.38 1.26
C ALA A 179 -5.85 -7.61 2.17
N ARG A 180 -5.95 -8.82 1.60
CA ARG A 180 -5.41 -9.98 2.30
C ARG A 180 -4.05 -9.55 2.78
N ASP A 181 -3.82 -9.71 4.07
CA ASP A 181 -2.56 -9.46 4.72
C ASP A 181 -1.47 -10.05 3.81
N ALA A 182 -0.81 -9.19 3.03
CA ALA A 182 0.37 -9.53 2.24
C ALA A 182 1.60 -9.42 3.15
N SER A 183 1.39 -9.64 4.45
CA SER A 183 2.42 -9.67 5.46
C SER A 183 3.20 -10.98 5.25
N SER A 184 4.51 -10.81 5.02
CA SER A 184 5.59 -11.81 5.06
C SER A 184 5.28 -13.26 4.64
N MET A 185 5.91 -13.69 3.55
CA MET A 185 6.11 -15.11 3.21
C MET A 185 6.55 -15.92 4.45
N THR A 186 6.03 -17.13 4.64
CA THR A 186 6.44 -18.02 5.73
C THR A 186 7.90 -18.45 5.53
N ARG A 187 8.62 -18.77 6.62
CA ARG A 187 10.02 -19.29 6.56
C ARG A 187 10.20 -20.46 5.59
N ARG A 188 9.20 -21.33 5.50
CA ARG A 188 9.22 -22.48 4.58
C ARG A 188 9.14 -22.06 3.11
N GLU A 189 8.25 -21.12 2.80
CA GLU A 189 8.14 -20.56 1.45
C GLU A 189 9.42 -19.79 1.06
N TRP A 190 10.13 -19.18 2.03
CA TRP A 190 11.47 -18.60 1.81
C TRP A 190 12.52 -19.64 1.45
N GLU A 191 12.62 -20.70 2.24
CA GLU A 191 13.60 -21.77 2.04
C GLU A 191 13.38 -22.46 0.67
N ASP A 192 12.12 -22.74 0.32
CA ASP A 192 11.77 -23.33 -0.99
C ASP A 192 12.14 -22.41 -2.16
N LEU A 193 12.00 -21.10 -2.00
CA LEU A 193 12.32 -20.12 -3.05
C LEU A 193 13.83 -19.96 -3.24
N LEU A 194 14.61 -19.93 -2.14
CA LEU A 194 16.06 -19.84 -2.19
C LEU A 194 16.69 -21.10 -2.80
N VAL A 195 16.17 -22.29 -2.47
CA VAL A 195 16.61 -23.56 -3.07
C VAL A 195 16.38 -23.55 -4.59
N ARG A 196 15.21 -23.09 -5.06
CA ARG A 196 14.91 -22.97 -6.50
C ARG A 196 15.79 -21.93 -7.21
N LEU A 197 16.24 -20.91 -6.48
CA LEU A 197 17.20 -19.94 -6.99
C LEU A 197 18.63 -20.51 -7.00
N GLU A 198 19.01 -21.37 -6.07
CA GLU A 198 20.32 -22.02 -6.08
C GLU A 198 20.41 -23.09 -7.18
N GLU A 199 19.32 -23.82 -7.42
CA GLU A 199 19.21 -24.81 -8.49
C GLU A 199 19.17 -24.13 -9.88
N GLY A 200 20.27 -24.26 -10.61
CA GLY A 200 20.34 -23.87 -12.02
C GLY A 200 19.40 -24.73 -12.90
N PRO A 201 19.04 -24.29 -14.12
CA PRO A 201 18.15 -25.07 -14.97
C PRO A 201 18.78 -26.42 -15.39
N ALA A 202 18.05 -27.53 -15.33
CA ALA A 202 18.56 -28.87 -15.67
C ALA A 202 19.17 -28.98 -17.10
N TRP A 203 18.70 -28.17 -18.05
CA TRP A 203 19.23 -28.12 -19.41
C TRP A 203 20.64 -27.51 -19.50
N THR A 204 21.10 -26.78 -18.48
CA THR A 204 22.48 -26.27 -18.39
C THR A 204 23.49 -27.35 -18.01
N GLU A 205 23.07 -28.38 -17.27
CA GLU A 205 23.90 -29.56 -17.00
C GLU A 205 24.03 -30.49 -18.22
N ALA A 206 22.98 -30.58 -19.04
CA ALA A 206 23.02 -31.32 -20.30
C ALA A 206 23.98 -30.66 -21.31
N ARG A 207 23.86 -29.34 -21.52
CA ARG A 207 24.75 -28.58 -22.43
C ARG A 207 26.19 -28.43 -21.94
N ARG A 208 26.42 -28.52 -20.62
CA ARG A 208 27.77 -28.68 -20.05
C ARG A 208 28.52 -29.89 -20.60
N ARG A 209 27.80 -30.95 -20.98
CA ARG A 209 28.38 -32.19 -21.51
C ARG A 209 28.56 -32.18 -23.02
N ASP A 210 27.71 -31.47 -23.76
CA ASP A 210 27.75 -31.45 -25.25
C ASP A 210 28.55 -30.29 -25.87
N GLY A 211 28.92 -29.28 -25.08
CA GLY A 211 29.79 -28.18 -25.53
C GLY A 211 29.08 -27.11 -26.38
N SER A 212 27.77 -27.18 -26.58
CA SER A 212 26.98 -26.21 -27.37
C SER A 212 26.57 -24.99 -26.53
N PHE A 213 27.55 -24.17 -26.13
CA PHE A 213 27.34 -23.05 -25.18
C PHE A 213 26.85 -21.73 -25.79
N ASP A 214 27.07 -21.49 -27.09
CA ASP A 214 26.92 -20.15 -27.70
C ASP A 214 25.46 -19.69 -27.85
N GLY A 215 24.53 -20.60 -28.16
CA GLY A 215 23.12 -20.25 -28.40
C GLY A 215 22.33 -19.90 -27.13
N VAL A 216 22.87 -20.23 -25.95
CA VAL A 216 22.21 -20.09 -24.66
C VAL A 216 22.48 -18.72 -24.03
N CYS A 217 23.73 -18.27 -24.09
CA CYS A 217 24.17 -17.07 -23.38
C CYS A 217 23.66 -15.78 -24.02
N SER A 218 23.45 -15.79 -25.35
CA SER A 218 22.96 -14.64 -26.11
C SER A 218 21.57 -14.13 -25.66
N ASN A 219 20.70 -15.03 -25.18
CA ASN A 219 19.38 -14.66 -24.66
C ASN A 219 19.39 -14.37 -23.14
N LEU A 220 20.34 -14.92 -22.38
CA LEU A 220 20.48 -14.69 -20.94
C LEU A 220 21.00 -13.28 -20.62
N GLU A 221 21.95 -12.77 -21.40
CA GLU A 221 22.55 -11.46 -21.15
C GLU A 221 21.56 -10.28 -21.23
N SER A 222 20.53 -10.36 -22.07
CA SER A 222 19.57 -9.27 -22.25
C SER A 222 18.40 -9.32 -21.26
N LEU A 223 17.94 -10.53 -20.93
CA LEU A 223 16.83 -10.74 -19.99
C LEU A 223 17.25 -10.40 -18.56
N ASP A 224 18.46 -10.83 -18.16
CA ASP A 224 18.89 -10.74 -16.76
C ASP A 224 19.48 -9.38 -16.40
N ARG A 225 20.09 -8.63 -17.33
CA ARG A 225 20.61 -7.26 -17.06
C ARG A 225 19.53 -6.33 -16.52
N ARG A 226 18.34 -6.31 -17.13
CA ARG A 226 17.24 -5.44 -16.67
C ARG A 226 16.68 -5.87 -15.31
N ARG A 227 16.82 -7.15 -14.94
CA ARG A 227 16.22 -7.76 -13.75
C ARG A 227 17.16 -7.68 -12.55
N ILE A 228 18.44 -7.97 -12.76
CA ILE A 228 19.51 -7.85 -11.76
C ILE A 228 19.71 -6.37 -11.41
N MET A 229 19.74 -5.43 -12.38
CA MET A 229 19.86 -4.00 -12.07
C MET A 229 18.72 -3.48 -11.17
N VAL A 230 17.52 -4.03 -11.32
CA VAL A 230 16.39 -3.68 -10.45
C VAL A 230 16.63 -4.22 -9.05
N LEU A 231 16.94 -5.51 -8.89
CA LEU A 231 17.21 -6.09 -7.56
C LEU A 231 18.46 -5.47 -6.91
N GLU A 232 19.47 -5.10 -7.68
CA GLU A 232 20.68 -4.42 -7.23
C GLU A 232 20.42 -2.97 -6.83
N ALA A 233 19.64 -2.19 -7.58
CA ALA A 233 19.24 -0.84 -7.18
C ALA A 233 18.45 -0.84 -5.87
N VAL A 234 17.72 -1.93 -5.63
CA VAL A 234 16.92 -2.17 -4.43
C VAL A 234 17.77 -2.57 -3.23
N VAL A 235 18.80 -3.39 -3.45
CA VAL A 235 19.78 -3.78 -2.41
C VAL A 235 20.75 -2.63 -2.11
N ALA A 236 21.15 -1.83 -3.11
CA ALA A 236 22.09 -0.71 -2.98
C ALA A 236 21.57 0.46 -2.14
N THR A 237 20.26 0.52 -1.87
CA THR A 237 19.60 1.52 -0.99
C THR A 237 19.24 0.95 0.39
N SER A 238 19.75 -0.23 0.74
CA SER A 238 19.71 -0.76 2.12
C SER A 238 21.00 -0.40 2.87
N GLU A 239 21.04 -0.50 4.20
CA GLU A 239 22.30 -0.31 4.98
C GLU A 239 23.35 -1.42 4.69
N LEU A 240 23.01 -2.41 3.85
CA LEU A 240 23.99 -3.34 3.29
C LEU A 240 24.86 -2.57 2.28
N VAL A 241 26.18 -2.64 2.48
CA VAL A 241 27.21 -1.96 1.68
C VAL A 241 26.93 -2.08 0.17
N VAL A 242 26.92 -0.93 -0.52
CA VAL A 242 26.76 -0.76 -1.97
C VAL A 242 27.59 -1.76 -2.77
N MET A 243 26.97 -2.52 -3.69
CA MET A 243 27.71 -3.13 -4.79
C MET A 243 28.25 -2.02 -5.70
N ARG A 244 29.56 -1.98 -5.90
CA ARG A 244 30.05 -1.54 -7.22
C ARG A 244 29.70 -2.69 -8.16
N SER A 245 28.90 -2.45 -9.20
CA SER A 245 28.81 -3.45 -10.27
C SER A 245 30.25 -3.71 -10.74
N PRO A 246 30.68 -4.97 -10.90
CA PRO A 246 31.63 -5.22 -11.95
C PRO A 246 30.83 -5.06 -13.24
N ASP A 247 30.78 -3.85 -13.78
CA ASP A 247 30.62 -3.63 -15.22
C ASP A 247 31.81 -4.31 -15.91
N ARG A 248 31.78 -5.64 -15.98
CA ARG A 248 32.79 -6.47 -16.63
C ARG A 248 32.20 -7.41 -17.66
N ALA A 249 30.87 -7.55 -17.74
CA ALA A 249 30.25 -8.17 -18.91
C ALA A 249 30.48 -7.34 -20.18
N GLU A 250 30.73 -6.04 -20.07
CA GLU A 250 31.14 -5.19 -21.22
C GLU A 250 32.57 -5.47 -21.71
N ALA A 251 33.42 -6.11 -20.91
CA ALA A 251 34.81 -6.36 -21.30
C ALA A 251 35.01 -7.66 -22.09
N ALA A 252 33.98 -8.51 -22.21
CA ALA A 252 34.05 -9.76 -22.98
C ALA A 252 33.61 -9.51 -24.43
N GLY A 253 34.49 -8.87 -25.22
CA GLY A 253 34.34 -8.90 -26.68
C GLY A 253 34.54 -10.33 -27.19
N ASP A 254 33.64 -10.83 -28.05
CA ASP A 254 33.68 -12.02 -28.94
C ASP A 254 34.45 -13.29 -28.50
N GLY A 255 34.78 -13.45 -27.22
CA GLY A 255 35.65 -14.50 -26.70
C GLY A 255 35.16 -15.00 -25.34
N ALA A 256 34.62 -16.22 -25.36
CA ALA A 256 34.26 -17.08 -24.23
C ALA A 256 32.91 -16.81 -23.50
N PRO A 257 31.77 -17.10 -24.15
CA PRO A 257 30.43 -17.16 -23.51
C PRO A 257 30.35 -18.05 -22.25
N ARG A 258 31.28 -19.00 -22.12
CA ARG A 258 31.42 -19.85 -20.92
C ARG A 258 31.87 -19.07 -19.68
N GLU A 259 32.75 -18.07 -19.82
CA GLU A 259 33.18 -17.24 -18.70
C GLU A 259 32.07 -16.27 -18.27
N SER A 260 31.35 -15.65 -19.21
CA SER A 260 30.17 -14.83 -18.91
C SER A 260 29.11 -15.61 -18.14
N PHE A 261 28.87 -16.87 -18.52
CA PHE A 261 27.96 -17.76 -17.78
C PHE A 261 28.42 -18.03 -16.34
N PHE A 262 29.73 -18.29 -16.12
CA PHE A 262 30.23 -18.53 -14.77
C PHE A 262 30.17 -17.27 -13.90
N HIS A 263 30.51 -16.11 -14.46
CA HIS A 263 30.33 -14.83 -13.76
C HIS A 263 28.87 -14.56 -13.42
N TRP A 264 27.94 -14.81 -14.35
CA TRP A 264 26.50 -14.69 -14.10
C TRP A 264 26.03 -15.63 -12.99
N ARG A 265 26.44 -16.90 -13.06
CA ARG A 265 26.10 -17.91 -12.04
C ARG A 265 26.62 -17.50 -10.67
N ASP A 266 27.87 -17.04 -10.61
CA ASP A 266 28.53 -16.71 -9.36
C ASP A 266 27.91 -15.43 -8.74
N ALA A 267 27.54 -14.45 -9.57
CA ALA A 267 26.78 -13.27 -9.14
C ALA A 267 25.40 -13.66 -8.57
N ARG A 268 24.69 -14.59 -9.20
CA ARG A 268 23.38 -15.08 -8.74
C ARG A 268 23.49 -15.87 -7.43
N LEU A 269 24.49 -16.73 -7.29
CA LEU A 269 24.74 -17.45 -6.04
C LEU A 269 25.12 -16.49 -4.90
N GLU A 270 25.91 -15.46 -5.19
CA GLU A 270 26.24 -14.43 -4.22
C GLU A 270 25.00 -13.62 -3.79
N LEU A 271 24.10 -13.29 -4.72
CA LEU A 271 22.82 -12.67 -4.40
C LEU A 271 21.96 -13.57 -3.50
N VAL A 272 21.85 -14.86 -3.81
CA VAL A 272 21.11 -15.84 -2.97
C VAL A 272 21.70 -15.92 -1.57
N ARG A 273 23.03 -15.98 -1.42
CA ARG A 273 23.68 -16.02 -0.10
C ARG A 273 23.37 -14.80 0.75
N ARG A 274 23.34 -13.62 0.13
CA ARG A 274 23.02 -12.36 0.82
C ARG A 274 21.55 -12.32 1.23
N LEU A 275 20.65 -12.68 0.32
CA LEU A 275 19.22 -12.77 0.61
C LEU A 275 18.91 -13.80 1.70
N ALA A 276 19.63 -14.93 1.75
CA ALA A 276 19.50 -15.92 2.80
C ALA A 276 19.86 -15.38 4.20
N SER A 277 20.65 -14.30 4.28
CA SER A 277 20.96 -13.63 5.54
C SER A 277 19.89 -12.60 5.97
N CYS A 278 18.93 -12.27 5.09
CA CYS A 278 17.92 -11.27 5.37
C CYS A 278 16.88 -11.75 6.39
N GLY A 279 16.54 -10.88 7.34
CA GLY A 279 15.50 -11.10 8.34
C GLY A 279 14.10 -10.70 7.86
N ALA A 280 13.06 -11.08 8.61
CA ALA A 280 11.65 -10.84 8.25
C ALA A 280 11.31 -9.36 7.99
N ALA A 281 11.96 -8.45 8.70
CA ALA A 281 11.78 -7.00 8.53
C ALA A 281 12.31 -6.50 7.18
N GLU A 282 13.45 -7.02 6.73
CA GLU A 282 14.08 -6.61 5.46
C GLU A 282 13.28 -7.12 4.27
N TRP A 283 12.74 -8.33 4.37
CA TRP A 283 11.88 -8.91 3.36
C TRP A 283 10.55 -8.20 3.18
N SER A 284 10.01 -7.65 4.27
CA SER A 284 8.75 -6.90 4.26
C SER A 284 8.95 -5.43 3.82
N ARG A 285 10.20 -5.00 3.63
CA ARG A 285 10.52 -3.62 3.26
C ARG A 285 9.95 -3.30 1.87
N PRO A 286 9.21 -2.18 1.70
CA PRO A 286 8.71 -1.77 0.40
C PRO A 286 9.84 -1.21 -0.48
N VAL A 287 9.75 -1.51 -1.76
CA VAL A 287 10.79 -1.34 -2.76
C VAL A 287 10.14 -0.79 -4.03
N GLY A 288 10.56 0.41 -4.43
CA GLY A 288 10.04 1.11 -5.60
C GLY A 288 10.63 0.62 -6.92
N HIS A 289 9.77 0.37 -7.92
CA HIS A 289 10.17 0.12 -9.30
C HIS A 289 9.61 1.17 -10.25
N PRO A 290 10.41 1.65 -11.22
CA PRO A 290 10.01 2.75 -12.10
C PRO A 290 8.71 2.53 -12.88
N THR A 291 8.37 1.27 -13.19
CA THR A 291 7.17 0.94 -13.99
C THR A 291 6.12 0.09 -13.27
N ARG A 292 6.44 -0.50 -12.11
CA ARG A 292 5.53 -1.45 -11.40
C ARG A 292 5.12 -0.98 -10.00
N GLY A 293 5.58 0.21 -9.58
CA GLY A 293 5.28 0.80 -8.27
C GLY A 293 6.08 0.19 -7.13
N ALA A 294 5.73 0.52 -5.88
CA ALA A 294 6.38 -0.03 -4.70
C ALA A 294 5.75 -1.35 -4.25
N ARG A 295 6.58 -2.38 -3.99
CA ARG A 295 6.15 -3.70 -3.46
C ARG A 295 7.16 -4.20 -2.43
N SER A 296 6.82 -5.18 -1.60
CA SER A 296 7.81 -5.72 -0.65
C SER A 296 8.98 -6.40 -1.40
N LEU A 297 10.16 -6.46 -0.79
CA LEU A 297 11.29 -7.21 -1.35
C LEU A 297 10.89 -8.69 -1.61
N ALA A 298 10.04 -9.25 -0.75
CA ALA A 298 9.45 -10.57 -0.93
C ALA A 298 8.65 -10.70 -2.23
N ASP A 299 7.79 -9.75 -2.53
CA ASP A 299 6.93 -9.80 -3.72
C ASP A 299 7.75 -9.62 -4.99
N TRP A 300 8.75 -8.73 -4.95
CA TRP A 300 9.71 -8.56 -6.04
C TRP A 300 10.45 -9.85 -6.35
N LEU A 301 10.90 -10.54 -5.31
CA LEU A 301 11.65 -11.78 -5.47
C LEU A 301 10.77 -12.93 -5.95
N ARG A 302 9.54 -13.08 -5.43
CA ARG A 302 8.58 -14.10 -5.91
C ARG A 302 8.27 -13.91 -7.38
N GLU A 303 7.94 -12.69 -7.79
CA GLU A 303 7.63 -12.37 -9.18
C GLU A 303 8.80 -12.66 -10.10
N TRP A 304 10.03 -12.33 -9.69
CA TRP A 304 11.22 -12.67 -10.47
C TRP A 304 11.41 -14.19 -10.61
N VAL A 305 11.22 -14.95 -9.53
CA VAL A 305 11.37 -16.42 -9.53
C VAL A 305 10.31 -17.08 -10.41
N ASP A 306 9.06 -16.65 -10.32
CA ASP A 306 7.97 -17.19 -11.13
C ASP A 306 8.21 -16.91 -12.62
N GLU A 307 8.61 -15.68 -12.98
CA GLU A 307 8.95 -15.31 -14.36
C GLU A 307 10.21 -16.04 -14.88
N ASP A 308 11.22 -16.27 -14.03
CA ASP A 308 12.42 -17.07 -14.37
C ASP A 308 12.03 -18.52 -14.65
N LEU A 309 11.22 -19.14 -13.80
CA LEU A 309 10.74 -20.51 -13.99
C LEU A 309 9.89 -20.66 -15.26
N GLU A 310 9.05 -19.68 -15.58
CA GLU A 310 8.29 -19.65 -16.83
C GLU A 310 9.21 -19.54 -18.05
N THR A 311 10.22 -18.68 -17.98
CA THR A 311 11.23 -18.52 -19.04
C THR A 311 12.00 -19.82 -19.26
N ARG A 312 12.42 -20.51 -18.18
CA ARG A 312 13.09 -21.82 -18.26
C ARG A 312 12.22 -22.87 -18.94
N ARG A 313 10.91 -22.89 -18.63
CA ARG A 313 9.93 -23.81 -19.24
C ARG A 313 9.67 -23.48 -20.72
N ALA A 314 9.82 -22.24 -21.14
CA ALA A 314 9.70 -21.84 -22.55
C ALA A 314 10.94 -22.28 -23.36
N LEU A 315 12.14 -22.07 -22.83
CA LEU A 315 13.40 -22.51 -23.45
C LEU A 315 13.49 -24.04 -23.61
N GLY A 316 13.00 -24.80 -22.64
CA GLY A 316 12.93 -26.26 -22.74
C GLY A 316 11.93 -26.78 -23.80
N ARG A 317 11.01 -25.94 -24.29
CA ARG A 317 9.99 -26.31 -25.29
C ARG A 317 10.36 -25.96 -26.73
N SER A 318 11.33 -25.06 -26.96
CA SER A 318 11.79 -24.69 -28.30
C SER A 318 12.66 -25.75 -28.99
N GLU A 319 12.96 -26.86 -28.31
CA GLU A 319 13.76 -27.98 -28.80
C GLU A 319 12.88 -29.20 -29.11
N GLY A 320 11.93 -29.03 -30.04
CA GLY A 320 11.43 -30.18 -30.79
C GLY A 320 12.60 -30.84 -31.53
N PRO A 321 12.64 -32.18 -31.64
CA PRO A 321 13.83 -32.89 -32.10
C PRO A 321 14.19 -32.42 -33.50
N ARG A 322 15.31 -31.71 -33.63
CA ARG A 322 15.87 -31.39 -34.95
C ARG A 322 16.68 -32.59 -35.46
N PRO A 323 16.52 -32.89 -36.76
CA PRO A 323 16.88 -34.16 -37.38
C PRO A 323 18.38 -34.45 -37.44
#